data_AF-A0A6V7QKP6-F1
#
_entry.id   AF-A0A6V7QKP6-F1
#
_cell.length_a   1.000
_cell.length_b   1.000
_cell.length_c   1.000
_cell.angle_alpha   90.00
_cell.angle_beta   90.00
_cell.angle_gamma   90.00
#
_symmetry.space_group_name_H-M   'P 1'
#
loop_
_entity.id
_entity.type
_entity.pdbx_description
1 polymer ?
#
loop_
_entity_poly.entity_id
_entity_poly.type
_entity_poly.pdbx_seq_one_letter_code
_entity_poly.pdbx_strand_id
1 'polypeptide(L)'
;MCHEGASSLATDRRPIKNEEDKELIEEVAELARACLNVRGEERPTMKEVAEELKRLRKLKQHSWEQNPEEMKSLLGESRKYHAEEKISTYFSLEKKGVLSIGR
;
A
#
# COMPACT_ATOMS: atom_id res chain seq x y z
N MET A 1 -5.27 29.86 17.70
CA MET A 1 -3.97 29.33 18.12
C MET A 1 -4.12 27.82 18.15
N CYS A 2 -3.63 27.11 17.14
CA CYS A 2 -3.72 25.65 17.12
C CYS A 2 -2.78 25.11 18.20
N HIS A 3 -3.33 24.29 19.10
CA HIS A 3 -2.54 23.58 20.08
C HIS A 3 -1.66 22.58 19.34
N GLU A 4 -0.35 22.73 19.44
CA GLU A 4 0.59 21.66 19.12
C GLU A 4 0.32 20.53 20.11
N GLY A 5 -0.47 19.55 19.69
CA GLY A 5 -0.61 18.31 20.41
C GLY A 5 0.74 17.61 20.40
N ALA A 6 1.39 17.54 21.56
CA ALA A 6 2.54 16.68 21.77
C ALA A 6 2.08 15.24 21.54
N SER A 7 2.28 14.74 20.31
CA SER A 7 2.05 13.33 20.00
C SER A 7 3.13 12.55 20.73
N SER A 8 2.78 12.02 21.90
CA SER A 8 3.61 11.06 22.65
C SER A 8 3.59 9.73 21.90
N LEU A 9 4.24 9.69 20.74
CA LEU A 9 4.56 8.44 20.07
C LEU A 9 5.63 7.77 20.91
N ALA A 10 5.23 6.74 21.66
CA ALA A 10 6.14 5.75 22.19
C ALA A 10 6.84 5.10 20.99
N THR A 11 7.95 5.68 20.56
CA THR A 11 8.78 5.10 19.52
C THR A 11 9.41 3.85 20.10
N ASP A 12 9.19 2.73 19.41
CA ASP A 12 9.86 1.47 19.69
C ASP A 12 11.38 1.73 19.68
N ARG A 13 11.98 1.83 20.87
CA ARG A 13 13.38 2.26 21.06
C ARG A 13 14.34 1.10 20.80
N ARG A 14 14.22 0.48 19.63
CA ARG A 14 15.23 -0.47 19.15
C ARG A 14 16.44 0.32 18.64
N PRO A 15 17.66 0.01 19.12
CA PRO A 15 18.85 0.69 18.65
C PRO A 15 19.10 0.36 17.17
N ILE A 16 19.28 1.39 16.35
CA ILE A 16 19.69 1.25 14.96
C ILE A 16 21.17 0.87 14.96
N LYS A 17 21.48 -0.32 14.46
CA LYS A 17 22.79 -0.94 14.66
C LYS A 17 23.87 -0.42 13.71
N ASN A 18 23.50 0.01 12.50
CA ASN A 18 24.45 0.39 11.45
C ASN A 18 24.12 1.75 10.84
N GLU A 19 25.13 2.46 10.34
CA GLU A 19 24.96 3.78 9.71
C GLU A 19 24.11 3.69 8.43
N GLU A 20 24.29 2.63 7.64
CA GLU A 20 23.45 2.34 6.46
C GLU A 20 21.98 2.10 6.82
N ASP A 21 21.68 1.60 8.03
CA ASP A 21 20.29 1.47 8.49
C ASP A 21 19.70 2.85 8.84
N LYS A 22 20.51 3.77 9.37
CA LYS A 22 20.07 5.13 9.68
C LYS A 22 19.78 5.92 8.41
N GLU A 23 20.68 5.87 7.44
CA GLU A 23 20.53 6.56 6.15
C GLU A 23 19.25 6.10 5.42
N LEU A 24 18.97 4.80 5.41
CA LEU A 24 17.72 4.28 4.85
C LEU A 24 16.48 4.82 5.59
N ILE A 25 16.52 4.82 6.92
CA ILE A 25 15.39 5.29 7.75
C ILE A 25 15.15 6.78 7.51
N GLU A 26 16.22 7.57 7.40
CA GLU A 26 16.16 8.99 7.10
C GLU A 26 15.48 9.21 5.74
N GLU A 27 15.95 8.56 4.68
CA GLU A 27 15.38 8.70 3.34
C GLU A 27 13.91 8.25 3.26
N VAL A 28 13.53 7.18 3.97
CA VAL A 28 12.13 6.75 4.04
C VAL A 28 11.28 7.77 4.81
N ALA A 29 11.82 8.37 5.88
CA ALA A 29 11.13 9.41 6.65
C ALA A 29 10.94 10.69 5.83
N GLU A 30 11.93 11.07 5.04
CA GLU A 30 11.86 12.17 4.06
C GLU A 30 10.74 11.92 3.04
N LEU A 31 10.69 10.72 2.44
CA LEU A 31 9.64 10.34 1.50
C LEU A 31 8.25 10.34 2.16
N ALA A 32 8.13 9.81 3.38
CA ALA A 32 6.87 9.84 4.13
C ALA A 32 6.41 11.27 4.41
N ARG A 33 7.34 12.18 4.77
CA ARG A 33 7.03 13.59 4.97
C ARG A 33 6.52 14.24 3.68
N ALA A 34 7.14 13.96 2.54
CA ALA A 34 6.69 14.48 1.25
C ALA A 34 5.27 13.97 0.90
N CYS A 35 4.98 12.69 1.13
CA CYS A 35 3.64 12.12 0.95
C CYS A 35 2.57 12.75 1.87
N LEU A 36 2.97 13.15 3.08
CA LEU A 36 2.09 13.76 4.08
C LEU A 36 2.04 15.29 4.02
N ASN A 37 2.52 15.90 2.93
CA ASN A 37 2.46 17.34 2.76
C ASN A 37 1.00 17.84 2.88
N VAL A 38 0.81 18.95 3.59
CA VAL A 38 -0.50 19.58 3.80
C VAL A 38 -1.11 20.08 2.47
N ARG A 39 -0.26 20.50 1.53
CA ARG A 39 -0.65 20.87 0.16
C ARG A 39 -0.65 19.63 -0.72
N GLY A 40 -1.83 19.23 -1.18
CA GLY A 40 -2.00 18.01 -1.97
C GLY A 40 -1.24 18.04 -3.31
N GLU A 41 -1.11 19.22 -3.91
CA GLU A 41 -0.39 19.46 -5.16
C GLU A 41 1.13 19.35 -5.05
N GLU A 42 1.68 19.43 -3.82
CA GLU A 42 3.11 19.23 -3.56
C GLU A 42 3.44 17.77 -3.22
N ARG A 43 2.42 16.91 -3.07
CA ARG A 43 2.65 15.50 -2.79
C ARG A 43 3.19 14.81 -4.04
N PRO A 44 4.16 13.90 -3.90
CA PRO A 44 4.67 13.14 -5.03
C PRO A 44 3.57 12.26 -5.63
N THR A 45 3.70 11.99 -6.92
CA THR A 45 2.87 10.99 -7.60
C THR A 45 3.24 9.58 -7.11
N MET A 46 2.29 8.65 -7.16
CA MET A 46 2.59 7.26 -6.81
C MET A 46 3.69 6.62 -7.68
N LYS A 47 3.90 7.14 -8.90
CA LYS A 47 5.01 6.72 -9.76
C LYS A 47 6.36 7.11 -9.15
N GLU A 48 6.49 8.35 -8.70
CA GLU A 48 7.71 8.85 -8.03
C GLU A 48 7.95 8.11 -6.71
N VAL A 49 6.90 7.92 -5.91
CA VAL A 49 6.98 7.12 -4.67
C VAL A 49 7.46 5.70 -4.95
N ALA A 50 6.93 5.04 -5.98
CA ALA A 50 7.33 3.68 -6.34
C ALA A 50 8.78 3.59 -6.81
N GLU A 51 9.24 4.53 -7.63
CA GLU A 51 10.65 4.57 -8.07
C GLU A 51 11.61 4.85 -6.91
N GLU A 52 11.23 5.73 -5.99
CA GLU A 52 12.04 6.06 -4.82
C GLU A 52 12.15 4.88 -3.85
N LEU A 53 11.03 4.22 -3.53
CA LEU A 53 11.03 2.99 -2.74
C LEU A 53 11.84 1.87 -3.40
N LYS A 54 11.81 1.76 -4.73
CA LYS A 54 12.61 0.80 -5.50
C LYS A 54 14.10 1.12 -5.42
N ARG A 55 14.49 2.39 -5.40
CA ARG A 55 15.89 2.84 -5.17
C ARG A 55 16.33 2.45 -3.76
N LEU A 56 15.54 2.80 -2.74
CA LEU A 56 15.83 2.51 -1.34
C LEU A 56 15.93 1.01 -1.06
N ARG A 57 15.07 0.20 -1.68
CA ARG A 57 15.11 -1.26 -1.56
C ARG A 57 16.42 -1.87 -2.08
N LYS A 58 17.06 -1.27 -3.09
CA LYS A 58 18.36 -1.75 -3.59
C LYS A 58 19.48 -1.53 -2.58
N LEU A 59 19.38 -0.52 -1.72
CA LEU A 59 20.38 -0.23 -0.68
C LEU A 59 20.41 -1.33 0.41
N LYS A 60 19.28 -2.02 0.66
CA LYS A 60 19.18 -3.16 1.57
C LYS A 60 18.96 -4.48 0.84
N GLN A 61 19.77 -4.78 -0.16
CA GLN A 61 19.59 -5.96 -1.01
C GLN A 61 19.51 -7.30 -0.23
N HIS A 62 19.94 -7.36 1.04
CA HIS A 62 20.11 -8.60 1.81
C HIS A 62 19.20 -8.84 3.02
N SER A 63 18.20 -8.00 3.33
CA SER A 63 17.38 -8.22 4.57
C SER A 63 15.87 -8.35 4.35
N TRP A 64 15.37 -8.13 3.14
CA TRP A 64 13.92 -8.22 2.84
C TRP A 64 13.52 -9.58 2.25
N GLU A 65 14.43 -10.57 2.24
CA GLU A 65 14.10 -11.96 1.92
C GLU A 65 13.08 -12.45 2.95
N GLN A 66 11.81 -12.19 2.65
CA GLN A 66 10.69 -12.83 3.30
C GLN A 66 10.92 -14.31 3.10
N ASN A 67 11.05 -15.05 4.21
CA ASN A 67 10.92 -16.49 4.16
C ASN A 67 9.60 -16.77 3.40
N PRO A 68 9.65 -17.36 2.19
CA PRO A 68 8.44 -17.52 1.38
C PRO A 68 7.39 -18.35 2.10
N GLU A 69 7.80 -19.17 3.08
CA GLU A 69 6.93 -19.97 3.93
C GLU A 69 6.16 -19.12 4.98
N GLU A 70 6.75 -18.07 5.55
CA GLU A 70 6.04 -17.13 6.45
C GLU A 70 4.99 -16.32 5.67
N MET A 71 5.33 -15.90 4.44
CA MET A 71 4.40 -15.17 3.57
C MET A 71 3.20 -16.04 3.16
N LYS A 72 3.42 -17.32 2.87
CA LYS A 72 2.34 -18.30 2.60
C LYS A 72 1.46 -18.54 3.82
N SER A 73 2.06 -18.64 5.01
CA SER A 73 1.32 -18.86 6.27
C SER A 73 0.43 -17.67 6.65
N LEU A 74 0.91 -16.43 6.46
CA LEU A 74 0.13 -15.21 6.72
C LEU A 74 -0.98 -14.96 5.68
N LEU A 75 -0.77 -15.39 4.44
CA LEU A 75 -1.78 -15.35 3.37
C LEU A 75 -2.78 -16.50 3.44
N GLY A 76 -2.78 -17.26 4.55
CA GLY A 76 -3.66 -18.37 4.95
C GLY A 76 -4.55 -18.90 3.84
N GLU A 77 -4.25 -20.11 3.35
CA GLU A 77 -4.82 -20.74 2.15
C GLU A 77 -6.10 -20.06 1.72
N SER A 78 -6.01 -19.23 0.67
CA SER A 78 -7.15 -18.65 -0.04
C SER A 78 -8.29 -19.65 0.03
N ARG A 79 -9.30 -19.36 0.88
CA ARG A 79 -10.40 -20.30 1.10
C ARG A 79 -10.98 -20.54 -0.28
N LYS A 80 -10.73 -21.72 -0.82
CA LYS A 80 -11.39 -22.17 -2.03
C LYS A 80 -12.85 -22.25 -1.66
N TYR A 81 -13.58 -21.17 -1.92
CA TYR A 81 -15.03 -21.25 -2.04
C TYR A 81 -15.24 -22.31 -3.11
N HIS A 82 -15.74 -23.47 -2.68
CA HIS A 82 -16.30 -24.45 -3.59
C HIS A 82 -17.56 -23.78 -4.16
N ALA A 83 -17.39 -22.93 -5.16
CA ALA A 83 -18.49 -22.33 -5.89
C ALA A 83 -18.95 -23.34 -6.93
N GLU A 84 -19.56 -24.43 -6.45
CA GLU A 84 -20.55 -25.11 -7.28
C GLU A 84 -21.80 -24.24 -7.31
N GLU A 85 -21.93 -23.60 -8.48
CA GLU A 85 -23.15 -23.25 -9.18
C GLU A 85 -23.91 -21.94 -8.86
N LYS A 86 -23.81 -21.05 -9.87
CA LYS A 86 -24.90 -20.23 -10.46
C LYS A 86 -25.39 -19.01 -9.67
N ILE A 87 -24.62 -17.92 -9.69
CA ILE A 87 -25.18 -16.56 -9.67
C ILE A 87 -24.41 -15.65 -10.66
N SER A 88 -24.42 -16.00 -11.95
CA SER A 88 -23.93 -15.14 -13.05
C SER A 88 -25.07 -14.62 -13.93
N THR A 89 -26.32 -14.91 -13.59
CA THR A 89 -27.49 -14.60 -14.42
C THR A 89 -28.07 -13.21 -14.19
N TYR A 90 -27.70 -12.51 -13.10
CA TYR A 90 -28.32 -11.23 -12.76
C TYR A 90 -27.72 -10.02 -13.48
N PHE A 91 -26.48 -10.08 -13.97
CA PHE A 91 -25.81 -8.93 -14.60
C PHE A 91 -26.07 -8.77 -16.11
N SER A 92 -26.81 -9.65 -16.77
CA SER A 92 -27.03 -9.61 -18.22
C SER A 92 -28.28 -8.86 -18.69
N LEU A 93 -29.05 -8.21 -17.80
CA LEU A 93 -30.31 -7.56 -18.19
C LEU A 93 -30.19 -6.14 -18.76
N GLU A 94 -29.00 -5.56 -18.94
CA GLU A 94 -28.88 -4.18 -19.45
C GLU A 94 -28.60 -4.02 -20.94
N LYS A 95 -28.73 -5.08 -21.77
CA LYS A 95 -28.44 -4.95 -23.21
C LYS A 95 -29.52 -5.37 -24.20
N LYS A 96 -30.81 -5.31 -23.86
CA LYS A 96 -31.90 -5.23 -24.87
C LYS A 96 -33.10 -4.44 -24.34
N GLY A 97 -33.12 -3.14 -24.60
CA GLY A 97 -34.22 -2.25 -24.26
C GLY A 97 -34.17 -0.93 -25.02
N VAL A 98 -33.87 -0.98 -26.33
CA VAL A 98 -34.03 0.17 -27.24
C VAL A 98 -34.90 -0.30 -28.40
N LEU A 99 -36.00 0.46 -28.64
CA LEU A 99 -37.07 0.27 -29.63
C LEU A 99 -38.20 -0.65 -29.12
N SER A 100 -39.29 -0.14 -28.55
CA SER A 100 -40.28 0.67 -29.27
C SER A 100 -41.17 1.41 -28.27
N ILE A 101 -41.18 2.74 -28.35
CA ILE A 101 -42.29 3.54 -27.82
C ILE A 101 -43.25 3.73 -28.99
N GLY A 102 -44.47 3.24 -28.83
CA GLY A 102 -45.47 3.21 -29.89
C GLY A 102 -46.01 4.61 -30.24
N ARG A 103 -46.39 4.76 -31.50
CA ARG A 103 -47.63 5.39 -31.92
C ARG A 103 -48.15 4.65 -33.15
#